data_AF-A0A0C4EGE3-F1
#
_entry.id   AF-A0A0C4EGE3-F1
#
_cell.length_a   1.000
_cell.length_b   1.000
_cell.length_c   1.000
_cell.angle_alpha   90.00
_cell.angle_beta   90.00
_cell.angle_gamma   90.00
#
_symmetry.space_group_name_H-M   'P 1'
#
loop_
_entity.id
_entity.type
_entity.pdbx_description
1 polymer ?
#
loop_
_entity_poly.entity_id
_entity_poly.type
_entity_poly.pdbx_seq_one_letter_code
_entity_poly.pdbx_strand_id
1 'polypeptide(L)'
;MVSQPSVASSQPGPDTREQQPGYSSTSHRDPVEGPDVVIKIVSAEIGRGVFAGKSFKHGELIFQEAPVITATHDTFHEASTRNAPAAYDSLPESDQLLMQAAFTTLARPPTDGAASSSAPKGPILSEIGSKLGRPATARVDLGPSEQHLTTPAGRGAAGSQVMLDWFSAYAFRLPESQGRRRGAVYLVGSLINHACDNWNANFSFSGDDLRVLARRDIRAGEEISINYGRSRKEFHCLCAHCLRERRGRSGFSWRNACSIT
;
A
#
# COMPACT_ATOMS: atom_id res chain seq x y z
N MET A 1 17.17 54.10 -67.16
CA MET A 1 17.06 54.22 -65.69
C MET A 1 16.34 52.96 -65.22
N VAL A 2 16.86 52.04 -64.40
CA VAL A 2 18.16 51.82 -63.75
C VAL A 2 18.33 50.29 -63.74
N SER A 3 19.47 49.80 -64.22
CA SER A 3 19.83 48.37 -64.27
C SER A 3 20.23 47.86 -62.88
N GLN A 4 19.76 46.67 -62.51
CA GLN A 4 20.18 45.98 -61.29
C GLN A 4 21.51 45.21 -61.49
N PRO A 5 22.45 45.23 -60.54
CA PRO A 5 23.65 44.41 -60.61
C PRO A 5 23.44 43.02 -60.00
N SER A 6 24.01 42.02 -60.68
CA SER A 6 24.12 40.63 -60.24
C SER A 6 25.23 40.49 -59.19
N VAL A 7 24.95 39.80 -58.09
CA VAL A 7 25.94 39.50 -57.05
C VAL A 7 26.35 38.03 -57.15
N ALA A 8 27.66 37.83 -57.24
CA ALA A 8 28.33 36.57 -57.51
C ALA A 8 28.28 35.57 -56.35
N SER A 9 28.24 34.29 -56.72
CA SER A 9 28.39 33.13 -55.87
C SER A 9 29.82 32.99 -55.34
N SER A 10 29.95 32.79 -54.03
CA SER A 10 31.20 32.36 -53.38
C SER A 10 31.02 30.94 -52.85
N GLN A 11 31.80 29.99 -53.37
CA GLN A 11 31.87 28.63 -52.85
C GLN A 11 32.83 28.56 -51.65
N PRO A 12 32.48 27.86 -50.55
CA PRO A 12 33.44 27.46 -49.53
C PRO A 12 34.17 26.17 -49.94
N GLY A 13 35.48 26.14 -49.67
CA GLY A 13 36.39 25.05 -49.99
C GLY A 13 36.23 23.80 -49.10
N PRO A 14 37.02 22.74 -49.37
CA PRO A 14 36.88 21.46 -48.70
C PRO A 14 37.46 21.50 -47.28
N ASP A 15 36.57 21.31 -46.31
CA ASP A 15 36.91 21.18 -44.89
C ASP A 15 37.64 19.86 -44.63
N THR A 16 38.82 19.95 -44.03
CA THR A 16 39.68 18.80 -43.72
C THR A 16 39.11 18.11 -42.50
N ARG A 17 38.45 16.97 -42.72
CA ARG A 17 37.73 16.21 -41.70
C ARG A 17 38.71 15.43 -40.83
N GLU A 18 39.12 16.04 -39.72
CA GLU A 18 39.89 15.41 -38.64
C GLU A 18 39.04 14.29 -38.01
N GLN A 19 39.50 13.04 -38.12
CA GLN A 19 38.82 11.87 -37.58
C GLN A 19 38.92 11.87 -36.05
N GLN A 20 37.82 12.25 -35.39
CA GLN A 20 37.71 12.11 -33.94
C GLN A 20 37.65 10.64 -33.52
N PRO A 21 38.34 10.25 -32.43
CA PRO A 21 38.33 8.90 -31.89
C PRO A 21 36.92 8.50 -31.46
N GLY A 22 36.48 7.33 -31.91
CA GLY A 22 35.14 6.80 -31.70
C GLY A 22 34.76 6.73 -30.23
N TYR A 23 33.80 7.57 -29.82
CA TYR A 23 33.07 7.40 -28.59
C TYR A 23 32.29 6.08 -28.66
N SER A 24 32.73 5.09 -27.89
CA SER A 24 31.95 3.87 -27.62
C SER A 24 30.53 4.27 -27.23
N SER A 25 29.56 3.85 -28.04
CA SER A 25 28.14 4.02 -27.75
C SER A 25 27.85 3.40 -26.38
N THR A 26 27.70 4.24 -25.37
CA THR A 26 27.10 3.84 -24.10
C THR A 26 25.71 3.34 -24.45
N SER A 27 25.52 2.02 -24.44
CA SER A 27 24.21 1.38 -24.57
C SER A 27 23.27 2.09 -23.61
N HIS A 28 22.30 2.83 -24.14
CA HIS A 28 21.15 3.32 -23.38
C HIS A 28 20.49 2.07 -22.78
N ARG A 29 20.85 1.75 -21.54
CA ARG A 29 20.07 0.81 -20.75
C ARG A 29 18.74 1.51 -20.54
N ASP A 30 17.68 0.95 -21.10
CA ASP A 30 16.34 1.38 -20.77
C ASP A 30 16.24 1.47 -19.24
N PRO A 31 15.71 2.59 -18.70
CA PRO A 31 15.58 2.74 -17.27
C PRO A 31 14.79 1.54 -16.76
N VAL A 32 15.40 0.76 -15.87
CA VAL A 32 14.76 -0.39 -15.24
C VAL A 32 13.48 0.12 -14.60
N GLU A 33 12.34 -0.25 -15.17
CA GLU A 33 11.04 0.18 -14.66
C GLU A 33 10.92 -0.31 -13.21
N GLY A 34 10.72 0.64 -12.30
CA GLY A 34 10.53 0.32 -10.89
C GLY A 34 9.23 -0.47 -10.66
N PRO A 35 9.03 -1.00 -9.44
CA PRO A 35 7.78 -1.67 -9.09
C PRO A 35 6.59 -0.70 -9.21
N ASP A 36 5.39 -1.23 -9.44
CA ASP A 36 4.17 -0.41 -9.51
C ASP A 36 3.83 0.22 -8.16
N VAL A 37 4.01 -0.54 -7.08
CA VAL A 37 3.81 -0.06 -5.70
C VAL A 37 4.97 -0.43 -4.78
N VAL A 38 5.16 0.36 -3.74
CA VAL A 38 6.18 0.17 -2.70
C VAL A 38 5.54 0.22 -1.33
N ILE A 39 5.78 -0.78 -0.50
CA ILE A 39 5.30 -0.83 0.89
C ILE A 39 6.41 -0.30 1.80
N LYS A 40 6.11 0.71 2.61
CA LYS A 40 7.08 1.36 3.51
C LYS A 40 6.47 1.64 4.87
N ILE A 41 7.31 1.84 5.88
CA ILE A 41 6.86 2.40 7.16
C ILE A 41 6.51 3.88 6.99
N VAL A 42 5.31 4.26 7.40
CA VAL A 42 4.86 5.66 7.47
C VAL A 42 5.31 6.29 8.77
N SER A 43 5.03 5.64 9.90
CA SER A 43 5.47 6.04 11.23
C SER A 43 5.31 4.88 12.22
N ALA A 44 5.87 5.01 13.43
CA ALA A 44 5.64 4.02 14.49
C ALA A 44 4.17 3.93 14.93
N GLU A 45 3.39 4.99 14.76
CA GLU A 45 1.98 5.06 15.16
C GLU A 45 1.04 4.51 14.07
N ILE A 46 1.35 4.77 12.80
CA ILE A 46 0.54 4.35 11.65
C ILE A 46 0.93 2.94 11.20
N GLY A 47 2.20 2.58 11.33
CA GLY A 47 2.75 1.34 10.78
C GLY A 47 3.13 1.51 9.32
N ARG A 48 2.70 0.57 8.47
CA ARG A 48 3.03 0.53 7.04
C ARG A 48 2.01 1.28 6.20
N GLY A 49 2.44 1.68 5.00
CA GLY A 49 1.60 2.30 3.98
C GLY A 49 2.04 1.84 2.59
N VAL A 50 1.15 2.02 1.63
CA VAL A 50 1.39 1.70 0.22
C VAL A 50 1.68 2.98 -0.54
N PHE A 51 2.77 3.00 -1.29
CA PHE A 51 3.23 4.15 -2.08
C PHE A 51 3.27 3.78 -3.55
N ALA A 52 2.99 4.75 -4.42
CA ALA A 52 3.13 4.58 -5.85
C ALA A 52 4.62 4.43 -6.20
N GLY A 53 5.04 3.33 -6.82
CA GLY A 53 6.41 3.13 -7.30
C GLY A 53 6.65 3.77 -8.67
N LYS A 54 5.57 3.98 -9.43
CA LYS A 54 5.52 4.79 -10.66
C LYS A 54 4.37 5.80 -10.61
N SER A 55 4.24 6.64 -11.64
CA SER A 55 3.10 7.55 -11.75
C SER A 55 1.89 6.83 -12.33
N PHE A 56 0.69 7.12 -11.81
CA PHE A 56 -0.59 6.59 -12.31
C PHE A 56 -1.47 7.72 -12.81
N LYS A 57 -2.25 7.47 -13.86
CA LYS A 57 -3.26 8.38 -14.39
C LYS A 57 -4.62 8.16 -13.75
N HIS A 58 -5.46 9.19 -13.73
CA HIS A 58 -6.85 9.05 -13.30
C HIS A 58 -7.55 7.88 -14.02
N GLY A 59 -8.20 7.00 -13.25
CA GLY A 59 -8.91 5.81 -13.72
C GLY A 59 -8.02 4.59 -13.96
N GLU A 60 -6.70 4.73 -13.90
CA GLU A 60 -5.76 3.62 -14.09
C GLU A 60 -5.87 2.59 -12.97
N LEU A 61 -5.80 1.31 -13.34
CA LEU A 61 -5.70 0.22 -12.38
C LEU A 61 -4.29 0.23 -11.76
N ILE A 62 -4.21 0.45 -10.46
CA ILE A 62 -2.94 0.39 -9.72
C ILE A 62 -2.54 -1.07 -9.52
N PHE A 63 -3.44 -1.86 -8.91
CA PHE A 63 -3.26 -3.31 -8.77
C PHE A 63 -4.60 -4.03 -8.54
N GLN A 64 -4.55 -5.35 -8.71
CA GLN A 64 -5.60 -6.29 -8.31
C GLN A 64 -4.99 -7.34 -7.37
N GLU A 65 -5.74 -7.78 -6.36
CA GLU A 65 -5.24 -8.72 -5.35
C GLU A 65 -6.35 -9.67 -4.92
N ALA A 66 -6.02 -10.96 -4.83
CA ALA A 66 -6.90 -11.98 -4.25
C ALA A 66 -6.81 -11.92 -2.70
N PRO A 67 -7.89 -12.23 -1.97
CA PRO A 67 -7.86 -12.18 -0.51
C PRO A 67 -6.95 -13.28 0.06
N VAL A 68 -6.17 -12.95 1.11
CA VAL A 68 -5.42 -13.97 1.85
C VAL A 68 -6.31 -14.74 2.82
N ILE A 69 -7.33 -14.06 3.37
CA ILE A 69 -8.33 -14.67 4.25
C ILE A 69 -9.69 -14.01 4.01
N THR A 70 -10.73 -14.83 3.93
CA THR A 70 -12.12 -14.41 3.99
C THR A 70 -12.79 -14.99 5.21
N ALA A 71 -13.54 -14.18 5.94
CA ALA A 71 -14.26 -14.62 7.14
C ALA A 71 -15.55 -13.85 7.34
N THR A 72 -16.48 -14.41 8.10
CA THR A 72 -17.66 -13.71 8.59
C THR A 72 -17.31 -12.92 9.83
N HIS A 73 -17.61 -11.62 9.79
CA HIS A 73 -17.24 -10.67 10.83
C HIS A 73 -18.27 -9.54 10.94
N ASP A 74 -19.55 -9.90 11.03
CA ASP A 74 -20.54 -8.86 11.34
C ASP A 74 -20.52 -8.55 12.84
N THR A 75 -19.87 -7.44 13.19
CA THR A 75 -19.94 -6.88 14.55
C THR A 75 -21.31 -6.31 14.87
N PHE A 76 -22.12 -6.00 13.87
CA PHE A 76 -23.44 -5.37 14.01
C PHE A 76 -24.58 -6.37 14.14
N HIS A 77 -24.30 -7.67 13.98
CA HIS A 77 -25.30 -8.71 14.13
C HIS A 77 -24.80 -9.75 15.13
N GLU A 78 -25.28 -9.69 16.37
CA GLU A 78 -24.87 -10.59 17.47
C GLU A 78 -25.04 -12.07 17.11
N ALA A 79 -26.03 -12.41 16.29
CA ALA A 79 -26.27 -13.78 15.86
C ALA A 79 -25.37 -14.26 14.69
N SER A 80 -24.54 -13.40 14.10
CA SER A 80 -23.64 -13.81 13.03
C SER A 80 -22.44 -14.56 13.58
N THR A 81 -22.19 -15.78 13.08
CA THR A 81 -21.00 -16.55 13.41
C THR A 81 -19.75 -15.73 13.07
N ARG A 82 -18.89 -15.49 14.05
CA ARG A 82 -17.60 -14.83 13.84
C ARG A 82 -16.51 -15.88 13.73
N ASN A 83 -16.08 -16.18 12.51
CA ASN A 83 -15.19 -17.31 12.24
C ASN A 83 -13.76 -16.90 11.85
N ALA A 84 -13.39 -15.61 11.97
CA ALA A 84 -12.04 -15.15 11.62
C ALA A 84 -10.91 -15.92 12.33
N PRO A 85 -11.02 -16.30 13.63
CA PRO A 85 -10.01 -17.15 14.28
C PRO A 85 -9.85 -18.50 13.59
N ALA A 86 -10.95 -19.24 13.40
CA ALA A 86 -10.91 -20.55 12.73
C ALA A 86 -10.44 -20.46 11.27
N ALA A 87 -10.84 -19.40 10.56
CA ALA A 87 -10.40 -19.14 9.19
C ALA A 87 -8.88 -18.91 9.14
N TYR A 88 -8.32 -18.16 10.08
CA TYR A 88 -6.88 -17.92 10.18
C TYR A 88 -6.11 -19.18 10.55
N ASP A 89 -6.58 -19.96 11.52
CA ASP A 89 -5.95 -21.20 11.94
C ASP A 89 -5.92 -22.24 10.81
N SER A 90 -6.85 -22.16 9.86
CA SER A 90 -6.90 -23.02 8.67
C SER A 90 -6.00 -22.58 7.51
N LEU A 91 -5.37 -21.41 7.58
CA LEU A 91 -4.47 -20.93 6.52
C LEU A 91 -3.20 -21.78 6.44
N PRO A 92 -2.60 -21.96 5.26
CA PRO A 92 -1.25 -22.49 5.13
C PRO A 92 -0.26 -21.71 6.02
N GLU A 93 0.72 -22.40 6.60
CA GLU A 93 1.72 -21.78 7.48
C GLU A 93 2.43 -20.60 6.80
N SER A 94 2.74 -20.72 5.51
CA SER A 94 3.32 -19.63 4.70
C SER A 94 2.45 -18.37 4.68
N ASP A 95 1.13 -18.52 4.54
CA ASP A 95 0.21 -17.39 4.52
C ASP A 95 0.03 -16.78 5.92
N GLN A 96 0.02 -17.60 6.98
CA GLN A 96 0.04 -17.11 8.36
C GLN A 96 1.31 -16.28 8.64
N LEU A 97 2.48 -16.74 8.18
CA LEU A 97 3.74 -16.02 8.33
C LEU A 97 3.76 -14.71 7.53
N LEU A 98 3.24 -14.70 6.31
CA LEU A 98 3.08 -13.48 5.51
C LEU A 98 2.18 -12.46 6.21
N MET A 99 1.06 -12.91 6.76
CA MET A 99 0.15 -12.04 7.53
C MET A 99 0.82 -11.49 8.79
N GLN A 100 1.54 -12.32 9.55
CA GLN A 100 2.29 -11.85 10.73
C GLN A 100 3.39 -10.84 10.35
N ALA A 101 4.01 -11.02 9.18
CA ALA A 101 5.03 -10.10 8.68
C ALA A 101 4.41 -8.76 8.23
N ALA A 102 3.27 -8.80 7.51
CA ALA A 102 2.56 -7.62 7.03
C ALA A 102 1.92 -6.83 8.19
N PHE A 103 1.27 -7.54 9.13
CA PHE A 103 0.47 -6.97 10.21
C PHE A 103 1.11 -7.28 11.56
N THR A 104 1.90 -6.35 12.08
CA THR A 104 2.66 -6.51 13.33
C THR A 104 1.77 -6.84 14.54
N THR A 105 0.49 -6.45 14.53
CA THR A 105 -0.49 -6.80 15.58
C THR A 105 -0.73 -8.31 15.70
N LEU A 106 -0.52 -9.09 14.62
CA LEU A 106 -0.65 -10.55 14.63
C LEU A 106 0.64 -11.26 15.06
N ALA A 107 1.78 -10.57 15.10
CA ALA A 107 3.04 -11.18 15.48
C ALA A 107 2.96 -11.68 16.92
N ARG A 108 3.14 -13.00 17.12
CA ARG A 108 3.14 -13.60 18.45
C ARG A 108 4.33 -13.04 19.25
N PRO A 109 4.15 -12.61 20.51
CA PRO A 109 5.29 -12.41 21.37
C PRO A 109 5.98 -13.76 21.61
N PRO A 110 7.30 -13.77 21.84
CA PRO A 110 8.01 -14.99 22.19
C PRO A 110 7.36 -15.60 23.45
N THR A 111 6.92 -16.84 23.37
CA THR A 111 6.43 -17.58 24.53
C THR A 111 7.60 -17.89 25.45
N ASP A 112 7.44 -17.53 26.73
CA ASP A 112 8.41 -17.60 27.82
C ASP A 112 9.44 -18.75 27.68
N GLY A 113 10.69 -18.39 27.42
CA GLY A 113 11.86 -19.27 27.57
C GLY A 113 12.39 -19.96 26.32
N ALA A 114 11.65 -20.00 25.21
CA ALA A 114 12.21 -20.44 23.93
C ALA A 114 12.95 -19.28 23.27
N ALA A 115 14.25 -19.42 23.04
CA ALA A 115 15.08 -18.42 22.38
C ALA A 115 14.39 -17.95 21.08
N SER A 116 14.02 -16.67 21.09
CA SER A 116 13.54 -15.84 19.98
C SER A 116 13.63 -16.53 18.62
N SER A 117 12.51 -17.07 18.13
CA SER A 117 12.38 -17.25 16.68
C SER A 117 12.48 -15.85 16.10
N SER A 118 13.64 -15.55 15.50
CA SER A 118 13.97 -14.27 14.89
C SER A 118 12.75 -13.73 14.13
N ALA A 119 12.42 -12.45 14.33
CA ALA A 119 11.42 -11.74 13.53
C ALA A 119 11.50 -12.20 12.06
N PRO A 120 10.35 -12.41 11.38
CA PRO A 120 10.33 -12.92 10.02
C PRO A 120 11.38 -12.17 9.20
N LYS A 121 12.40 -12.90 8.77
CA LYS A 121 13.57 -12.32 8.11
C LYS A 121 13.10 -11.64 6.82
N GLY A 122 13.87 -10.66 6.34
CA GLY A 122 13.61 -9.92 5.10
C GLY A 122 13.11 -10.73 3.88
N PRO A 123 13.45 -12.03 3.68
CA PRO A 123 12.88 -12.82 2.59
C PRO A 123 11.34 -12.88 2.58
N ILE A 124 10.68 -13.07 3.74
CA ILE A 124 9.21 -13.23 3.80
C ILE A 124 8.50 -11.93 3.43
N LEU A 125 9.05 -10.77 3.81
CA LEU A 125 8.46 -9.49 3.46
C LEU A 125 8.50 -9.23 1.96
N SER A 126 9.56 -9.69 1.27
CA SER A 126 9.63 -9.58 -0.19
C SER A 126 8.55 -10.40 -0.92
N GLU A 127 8.02 -11.44 -0.28
CA GLU A 127 6.95 -12.28 -0.82
C GLU A 127 5.55 -11.65 -0.70
N ILE A 128 5.36 -10.60 0.11
CA ILE A 128 4.06 -9.89 0.20
C ILE A 128 3.59 -9.44 -1.19
N GLY A 129 4.51 -8.93 -2.01
CA GLY A 129 4.19 -8.48 -3.35
C GLY A 129 3.81 -9.58 -4.33
N SER A 130 4.15 -10.85 -4.03
CA SER A 130 3.85 -11.99 -4.90
C SER A 130 2.36 -12.32 -5.01
N LYS A 131 1.54 -11.83 -4.07
CA LYS A 131 0.08 -12.02 -4.09
C LYS A 131 -0.66 -11.03 -4.99
N LEU A 132 0.03 -10.02 -5.53
CA LEU A 132 -0.58 -9.13 -6.51
C LEU A 132 -0.83 -9.87 -7.83
N GLY A 133 -2.04 -9.70 -8.36
CA GLY A 133 -2.38 -10.13 -9.71
C GLY A 133 -1.57 -9.34 -10.74
N ARG A 134 -0.99 -10.05 -11.71
CA ARG A 134 -0.32 -9.42 -12.84
C ARG A 134 -1.28 -8.47 -13.58
N PRO A 135 -0.77 -7.35 -14.13
CA PRO A 135 0.64 -7.02 -14.32
C PRO A 135 1.33 -6.34 -13.13
N ALA A 136 0.61 -6.05 -12.04
CA ALA A 136 1.16 -5.24 -10.95
C ALA A 136 2.30 -5.95 -10.22
N THR A 137 3.29 -5.16 -9.82
CA THR A 137 4.45 -5.57 -9.05
C THR A 137 4.54 -4.74 -7.77
N ALA A 138 4.95 -5.37 -6.68
CA ALA A 138 5.16 -4.72 -5.41
C ALA A 138 6.57 -4.98 -4.88
N ARG A 139 7.13 -3.98 -4.22
CA ARG A 139 8.37 -4.10 -3.46
C ARG A 139 8.11 -3.67 -2.02
N VAL A 140 8.63 -4.42 -1.06
CA VAL A 140 8.68 -3.96 0.33
C VAL A 140 10.03 -3.30 0.58
N ASP A 141 10.00 -2.05 1.04
CA ASP A 141 11.18 -1.25 1.36
C ASP A 141 11.33 -1.22 2.88
N LEU A 142 12.14 -2.15 3.37
CA LEU A 142 12.47 -2.27 4.79
C LEU A 142 13.46 -1.16 5.12
N GLY A 143 12.95 -0.01 5.56
CA GLY A 143 13.79 1.08 6.04
C GLY A 143 14.71 0.62 7.19
N PRO A 144 15.82 1.32 7.46
CA PRO A 144 16.75 0.94 8.53
C PRO A 144 16.08 0.86 9.92
N SER A 145 14.96 1.56 10.12
CA SER A 145 14.15 1.50 11.33
C SER A 145 13.47 0.16 11.58
N GLU A 146 13.21 -0.66 10.55
CA GLU A 146 12.59 -1.98 10.75
C GLU A 146 13.55 -3.01 11.34
N GLN A 147 14.87 -2.78 11.29
CA GLN A 147 15.83 -3.64 11.98
C GLN A 147 15.68 -3.58 13.51
N HIS A 148 15.02 -2.55 14.03
CA HIS A 148 14.91 -2.27 15.46
C HIS A 148 13.47 -2.10 15.96
N LEU A 149 12.44 -2.34 15.13
CA LEU A 149 11.07 -2.36 15.62
C LEU A 149 10.93 -3.53 16.61
N THR A 150 10.99 -3.21 17.89
CA THR A 150 10.64 -4.12 18.96
C THR A 150 9.17 -4.44 18.84
N THR A 151 8.84 -5.71 18.63
CA THR A 151 7.47 -6.19 18.78
C THR A 151 7.01 -5.78 20.18
N PRO A 152 5.89 -5.04 20.33
CA PRO A 152 5.40 -4.72 21.67
C PRO A 152 5.28 -6.02 22.47
N ALA A 153 5.96 -6.06 23.62
CA ALA A 153 5.98 -7.22 24.49
C ALA A 153 4.58 -7.41 25.11
N GLY A 154 3.82 -8.37 24.56
CA GLY A 154 2.51 -8.80 25.05
C GLY A 154 1.48 -8.87 23.91
N ARG A 155 0.68 -9.91 23.72
CA ARG A 155 0.26 -11.04 24.58
C ARG A 155 0.26 -12.34 23.75
N GLY A 156 0.46 -13.48 24.42
CA GLY A 156 0.51 -14.81 23.81
C GLY A 156 -0.68 -15.14 22.90
N ALA A 157 -0.52 -16.17 22.06
CA ALA A 157 -1.47 -16.71 21.08
C ALA A 157 -2.70 -15.82 20.90
N ALA A 158 -2.69 -14.92 19.90
CA ALA A 158 -3.75 -13.94 19.65
C ALA A 158 -5.10 -14.57 19.98
N GLY A 159 -5.63 -14.25 21.17
CA GLY A 159 -6.86 -14.88 21.63
C GLY A 159 -7.93 -14.61 20.60
N SER A 160 -8.96 -15.45 20.51
CA SER A 160 -10.02 -15.29 19.50
C SER A 160 -10.51 -13.84 19.37
N GLN A 161 -10.54 -13.09 20.49
CA GLN A 161 -10.84 -11.66 20.48
C GLN A 161 -9.81 -10.77 19.75
N VAL A 162 -8.50 -10.95 19.97
CA VAL A 162 -7.45 -10.18 19.28
C VAL A 162 -7.53 -10.38 17.78
N MET A 163 -7.77 -11.62 17.34
CA MET A 163 -7.93 -11.93 15.92
C MET A 163 -9.20 -11.30 15.33
N LEU A 164 -10.29 -11.25 16.09
CA LEU A 164 -11.52 -10.55 15.69
C LEU A 164 -11.32 -9.03 15.60
N ASP A 165 -10.67 -8.43 16.59
CA ASP A 165 -10.38 -6.99 16.60
C ASP A 165 -9.46 -6.62 15.44
N TRP A 166 -8.41 -7.43 15.20
CA TRP A 166 -7.52 -7.27 14.06
C TRP A 166 -8.28 -7.42 12.73
N PHE A 167 -9.09 -8.47 12.57
CA PHE A 167 -9.85 -8.68 11.34
C PHE A 167 -10.83 -7.53 11.10
N SER A 168 -11.46 -7.02 12.16
CA SER A 168 -12.31 -5.82 12.09
C SER A 168 -11.59 -4.60 11.56
N ALA A 169 -10.32 -4.43 11.93
CA ALA A 169 -9.52 -3.27 11.57
C ALA A 169 -9.07 -3.31 10.11
N TYR A 170 -8.69 -4.49 9.61
CA TYR A 170 -8.04 -4.64 8.30
C TYR A 170 -8.94 -5.20 7.19
N ALA A 171 -10.07 -5.80 7.52
CA ALA A 171 -10.93 -6.42 6.52
C ALA A 171 -11.75 -5.38 5.74
N PHE A 172 -11.75 -5.56 4.43
CA PHE A 172 -12.71 -4.92 3.53
C PHE A 172 -14.02 -5.69 3.58
N ARG A 173 -15.14 -4.96 3.54
CA ARG A 173 -16.45 -5.56 3.37
C ARG A 173 -16.61 -6.00 1.92
N LEU A 174 -16.80 -7.30 1.70
CA LEU A 174 -17.09 -7.83 0.36
C LEU A 174 -18.54 -7.49 -0.05
N PRO A 175 -18.84 -7.38 -1.36
CA PRO A 175 -20.20 -7.29 -1.85
C PRO A 175 -21.04 -8.45 -1.32
N GLU A 176 -22.31 -8.19 -1.03
CA GLU A 176 -23.19 -9.20 -0.43
C GLU A 176 -23.54 -10.29 -1.47
N SER A 177 -22.76 -11.35 -1.48
CA SER A 177 -23.11 -12.59 -2.15
C SER A 177 -23.94 -13.45 -1.18
N GLN A 178 -25.19 -13.76 -1.52
CA GLN A 178 -26.02 -14.73 -0.78
C GLN A 178 -26.42 -14.32 0.66
N GLY A 179 -26.60 -13.02 0.94
CA GLY A 179 -27.16 -12.55 2.21
C GLY A 179 -26.27 -12.74 3.44
N ARG A 180 -24.98 -13.04 3.24
CA ARG A 180 -23.97 -13.12 4.31
C ARG A 180 -22.94 -12.02 4.12
N ARG A 181 -22.77 -11.20 5.16
CA ARG A 181 -21.70 -10.18 5.20
C ARG A 181 -20.36 -10.84 5.48
N ARG A 182 -19.53 -10.92 4.44
CA ARG A 182 -18.15 -11.41 4.52
C ARG A 182 -17.18 -10.24 4.53
N GLY A 183 -16.09 -10.40 5.26
CA GLY A 183 -14.92 -9.56 5.17
C GLY A 183 -13.79 -10.30 4.47
N ALA A 184 -12.87 -9.55 3.87
CA ALA A 184 -11.65 -10.05 3.26
C ALA A 184 -10.46 -9.19 3.67
N VAL A 185 -9.35 -9.84 4.02
CA VAL A 185 -8.06 -9.17 4.22
C VAL A 185 -7.16 -9.48 3.03
N TYR A 186 -6.39 -8.48 2.63
CA TYR A 186 -5.45 -8.52 1.51
C TYR A 186 -4.08 -8.09 2.04
N LEU A 187 -2.99 -8.69 1.57
CA LEU A 187 -1.66 -8.39 2.11
C LEU A 187 -1.19 -6.98 1.74
N VAL A 188 -1.49 -6.50 0.53
CA VAL A 188 -1.14 -5.13 0.09
C VAL A 188 -2.33 -4.20 0.28
N GLY A 189 -3.51 -4.60 -0.16
CA GLY A 189 -4.74 -3.79 -0.09
C GLY A 189 -5.09 -3.33 1.32
N SER A 190 -4.94 -4.19 2.33
CA SER A 190 -5.23 -3.83 3.73
C SER A 190 -4.14 -2.98 4.38
N LEU A 191 -3.02 -2.70 3.70
CA LEU A 191 -2.00 -1.74 4.15
C LEU A 191 -2.19 -0.33 3.56
N ILE A 192 -3.18 -0.13 2.68
CA ILE A 192 -3.49 1.20 2.15
C ILE A 192 -4.12 2.03 3.26
N ASN A 193 -3.46 3.12 3.64
CA ASN A 193 -3.94 3.97 4.71
C ASN A 193 -5.19 4.78 4.35
N HIS A 194 -5.93 5.12 5.38
CA HIS A 194 -7.08 6.00 5.26
C HIS A 194 -6.68 7.47 5.12
N ALA A 195 -7.34 8.17 4.19
CA ALA A 195 -7.42 9.63 4.20
C ALA A 195 -8.90 10.08 4.19
N CYS A 196 -9.27 10.94 5.15
CA CYS A 196 -10.63 11.50 5.23
C CYS A 196 -10.95 12.40 4.02
N ASP A 197 -9.97 13.19 3.62
CA ASP A 197 -10.01 14.16 2.54
C ASP A 197 -8.86 13.87 1.58
N ASN A 198 -8.97 14.36 0.33
CA ASN A 198 -7.89 14.29 -0.64
C ASN A 198 -7.30 12.89 -0.92
N TRP A 199 -8.04 11.82 -0.57
CA TRP A 199 -7.66 10.44 -0.91
C TRP A 199 -7.56 10.30 -2.43
N ASN A 200 -6.56 9.56 -2.87
CA ASN A 200 -6.12 9.55 -4.26
C ASN A 200 -6.41 8.23 -4.99
N ALA A 201 -6.93 7.21 -4.30
CA ALA A 201 -7.39 5.97 -4.91
C ALA A 201 -8.82 5.61 -4.50
N ASN A 202 -9.53 4.91 -5.38
CA ASN A 202 -10.76 4.20 -5.07
C ASN A 202 -10.47 2.71 -5.07
N PHE A 203 -11.40 1.93 -4.51
CA PHE A 203 -11.38 0.49 -4.66
C PHE A 203 -12.73 -0.03 -5.16
N SER A 204 -12.70 -1.20 -5.79
CA SER A 204 -13.87 -1.95 -6.23
C SER A 204 -13.57 -3.44 -6.09
N PHE A 205 -14.57 -4.29 -6.34
CA PHE A 205 -14.41 -5.74 -6.31
C PHE A 205 -14.73 -6.36 -7.65
N SER A 206 -13.96 -7.38 -8.02
CA SER A 206 -14.26 -8.29 -9.13
C SER A 206 -14.40 -9.69 -8.57
N GLY A 207 -15.62 -10.08 -8.19
CA GLY A 207 -15.81 -11.24 -7.31
C GLY A 207 -15.31 -10.92 -5.90
N ASP A 208 -14.43 -11.77 -5.37
CA ASP A 208 -13.78 -11.55 -4.08
C ASP A 208 -12.41 -10.83 -4.23
N ASP A 209 -11.98 -10.51 -5.46
CA ASP A 209 -10.72 -9.81 -5.70
C ASP A 209 -10.86 -8.29 -5.49
N LEU A 210 -9.91 -7.70 -4.76
CA LEU A 210 -9.78 -6.26 -4.60
C LEU A 210 -9.15 -5.64 -5.85
N ARG A 211 -9.74 -4.55 -6.34
CA ARG A 211 -9.15 -3.71 -7.40
C ARG A 211 -8.96 -2.30 -6.89
N VAL A 212 -7.75 -1.79 -6.98
CA VAL A 212 -7.41 -0.42 -6.56
C VAL A 212 -7.16 0.43 -7.79
N LEU A 213 -7.90 1.54 -7.91
CA LEU A 213 -7.85 2.43 -9.07
C LEU A 213 -7.48 3.85 -8.65
N ALA A 214 -6.68 4.53 -9.46
CA ALA A 214 -6.31 5.92 -9.22
C ALA A 214 -7.53 6.84 -9.39
N ARG A 215 -7.89 7.59 -8.34
CA ARG A 215 -8.98 8.58 -8.35
C ARG A 215 -8.56 9.92 -8.97
N ARG A 216 -7.26 10.17 -9.08
CA ARG A 216 -6.64 11.29 -9.78
C ARG A 216 -5.25 10.85 -10.25
N ASP A 217 -4.54 11.72 -10.95
CA ASP A 217 -3.12 11.49 -11.20
C ASP A 217 -2.38 11.33 -9.86
N ILE A 218 -1.57 10.28 -9.74
CA ILE A 218 -0.73 9.95 -8.59
C ILE A 218 0.72 9.98 -9.05
N ARG A 219 1.59 10.69 -8.33
CA ARG A 219 3.01 10.76 -8.69
C ARG A 219 3.77 9.57 -8.10
N ALA A 220 4.83 9.14 -8.78
CA ALA A 220 5.80 8.22 -8.17
C ALA A 220 6.28 8.77 -6.81
N GLY A 221 6.32 7.90 -5.80
CA GLY A 221 6.66 8.20 -4.42
C GLY A 221 5.50 8.73 -3.56
N GLU A 222 4.33 9.01 -4.14
CA GLU A 222 3.15 9.48 -3.38
C GLU A 222 2.48 8.32 -2.63
N GLU A 223 2.03 8.55 -1.39
CA GLU A 223 1.25 7.56 -0.64
C GLU A 223 -0.11 7.34 -1.28
N ILE A 224 -0.45 6.08 -1.56
CA ILE A 224 -1.77 5.68 -2.01
C ILE A 224 -2.67 5.62 -0.78
N SER A 225 -3.81 6.31 -0.84
CA SER A 225 -4.77 6.39 0.25
C SER A 225 -6.20 6.27 -0.26
N ILE A 226 -7.05 5.68 0.57
CA ILE A 226 -8.47 5.46 0.28
C ILE A 226 -9.35 6.05 1.39
N ASN A 227 -10.63 6.27 1.08
CA ASN A 227 -11.62 6.52 2.10
C ASN A 227 -12.22 5.18 2.57
N TYR A 228 -12.12 4.87 3.87
CA TYR A 228 -12.65 3.62 4.44
C TYR A 228 -14.18 3.60 4.55
N GLY A 229 -14.85 4.74 4.34
CA GLY A 229 -16.31 4.85 4.51
C GLY A 229 -16.79 4.60 5.95
N ARG A 230 -15.88 4.57 6.93
CA ARG A 230 -16.19 4.35 8.34
C ARG A 230 -16.45 5.66 9.06
N SER A 231 -17.38 5.63 10.01
CA SER A 231 -17.62 6.78 10.87
C SER A 231 -16.48 6.95 11.88
N ARG A 232 -16.15 8.20 12.29
CA ARG A 232 -15.12 8.47 13.32
C ARG A 232 -15.41 7.79 14.68
N LYS A 233 -16.63 7.29 14.92
CA LYS A 233 -16.96 6.53 16.13
C LYS A 233 -16.29 5.15 16.14
N GLU A 234 -15.89 4.65 14.98
CA GLU A 234 -15.37 3.30 14.81
C GLU A 234 -13.85 3.22 14.88
N PHE A 235 -13.12 4.33 14.66
CA PHE A 235 -11.65 4.35 14.77
C PHE A 235 -11.03 5.74 14.92
N HIS A 236 -9.83 5.78 15.50
CA HIS A 236 -9.00 6.98 15.59
C HIS A 236 -8.24 7.21 14.28
N CYS A 237 -8.75 8.10 13.43
CA CYS A 237 -8.06 8.46 12.19
C CYS A 237 -6.74 9.21 12.46
N LEU A 238 -5.65 8.74 11.85
CA LEU A 238 -4.30 9.30 11.95
C LEU A 238 -3.85 9.99 10.64
N CYS A 239 -4.77 10.29 9.71
CA CYS A 239 -4.41 10.97 8.48
C CYS A 239 -3.88 12.39 8.75
N ALA A 240 -3.09 12.92 7.81
CA ALA A 240 -2.48 14.24 7.94
C ALA A 240 -3.49 15.36 8.24
N HIS A 241 -4.68 15.31 7.64
CA HIS A 241 -5.76 16.26 7.91
C HIS A 241 -6.24 16.20 9.37
N CYS A 242 -6.59 15.02 9.86
CA CYS A 242 -7.03 14.83 11.24
C CYS A 242 -5.95 15.23 12.25
N LEU A 243 -4.68 14.91 11.97
CA LEU A 243 -3.57 15.30 12.84
C LEU A 243 -3.40 16.83 12.89
N ARG A 244 -3.55 17.54 11.77
CA ARG A 244 -3.54 19.02 11.73
C ARG A 244 -4.69 19.61 12.53
N GLU A 245 -5.92 19.10 12.35
CA GLU A 245 -7.10 19.58 13.10
C GLU A 245 -6.92 19.43 14.61
N ARG A 246 -6.32 18.32 15.08
CA ARG A 246 -6.06 18.07 16.51
C ARG A 246 -5.06 19.06 17.11
N ARG A 247 -3.98 19.39 16.39
CA ARG A 247 -2.95 20.31 16.86
C ARG A 247 -3.46 21.75 16.97
N GLY A 248 -4.43 22.13 16.14
CA GLY A 248 -4.96 23.50 16.08
C GLY A 248 -6.00 23.87 17.13
N ARG A 249 -6.50 22.93 17.95
CA ARG A 249 -7.54 23.21 18.94
C ARG A 249 -7.11 22.82 20.35
N SER A 250 -6.56 23.78 21.11
CA SER A 250 -6.41 23.65 22.55
C SER A 250 -7.80 23.62 23.20
N GLY A 251 -8.19 22.48 23.77
CA GLY A 251 -9.44 22.33 24.54
C GLY A 251 -10.61 21.65 23.83
N PHE A 252 -10.40 20.97 22.70
CA PHE A 252 -11.50 20.37 21.95
C PHE A 252 -11.89 18.96 22.41
N SER A 253 -13.16 18.83 22.79
CA SER A 253 -13.91 17.60 23.00
C SER A 253 -13.92 16.73 21.72
N TRP A 254 -13.70 15.41 21.85
CA TRP A 254 -13.62 14.41 20.78
C TRP A 254 -14.84 14.30 19.83
N ARG A 255 -15.81 15.22 19.90
CA ARG A 255 -17.12 15.14 19.25
C ARG A 255 -17.24 15.78 17.87
N ASN A 256 -16.22 16.43 17.33
CA ASN A 256 -16.33 16.99 15.97
C ASN A 256 -15.86 15.98 14.91
N ALA A 257 -16.77 15.71 13.96
CA ALA A 257 -16.65 14.71 12.91
C ALA A 257 -15.66 15.13 11.80
N CYS A 258 -15.05 14.14 11.13
CA CYS A 258 -14.50 14.33 9.78
C CYS A 258 -15.76 14.42 8.94
N SER A 259 -16.26 15.61 8.68
CA SER A 259 -17.25 15.76 7.63
C SER A 259 -16.49 15.63 6.32
N ILE A 260 -16.80 14.57 5.57
CA ILE A 260 -16.52 14.54 4.13
C ILE A 260 -17.29 15.75 3.57
N THR A 261 -16.56 16.81 3.20
CA THR A 261 -17.12 17.95 2.47
C THR A 261 -17.17 17.62 0.99
#